data_AF-A0A1M7JYD8-F1
#
_entry.id   AF-A0A1M7JYD8-F1
#
_cell.length_a   1.000
_cell.length_b   1.000
_cell.length_c   1.000
_cell.angle_alpha   90.00
_cell.angle_beta   90.00
_cell.angle_gamma   90.00
#
_symmetry.space_group_name_H-M   'P 1'
#
loop_
_entity.id
_entity.type
_entity.pdbx_description
1 polymer ?
#
loop_
_entity_poly.entity_id
_entity_poly.type
_entity_poly.pdbx_seq_one_letter_code
_entity_poly.pdbx_strand_id
1 'polypeptide(L)'
;MNKTVNINLGGMFFHIDEDAYLKLTRYFDAIKRSLNSSSGQDEIIKDIEMRVSELLTEKQKSEKHVVGLKDVDEVIAVMGQPEDYIIEDEEKSNQSFNNYGTRKHKKLYRDKEKGMIGGVATGLGHYFGIDAVWIKIIFLVFVFAGFGTGILAYFVLWIVTPEAITTSEKLEMTGEPVTISNIEKKVREEIESLSDKFKSADYDKMGNQVKSGAERISSSFGDFVITVFKIFAKFLGVVLIMSGISVLIMLLIGVFTLGTNIFIDFPWQNFIEAGNFTEYPIWSFGLLMFFAVGIPFFFLTLLGFKLLSPNLKSIGNITKYTLLAIWIIAVAIAISIGIKQATEISYDGKTVEKKAINITTKDTLFVKFRYNDYFAKDLNNYHREFEFVQDSVNNQLIYSNDVRLHVLHTDEASPYLQIEKSARGNSFSNAKKRAEKIDYKIQINGNHLVLDNYFLTDVKNKFRGQEVDVYLYLPEGQLFKPDASIQDYDDSEDDFFNLHFSGNYNYKVEGSKIKCLNCPADEDDHEDVDYNSDEDNTIDNDTVKEVSIKINGKEVLNGKKTNGKLTTDKNGVIIKIN
;
A
#
# COMPACT_ATOMS: atom_id res chain seq x y z
N MET A 1 -39.32 -0.94 63.84
CA MET A 1 -38.93 -0.03 62.74
C MET A 1 -37.78 0.79 63.30
N ASN A 2 -36.56 0.52 62.85
CA ASN A 2 -35.37 1.14 63.41
C ASN A 2 -35.26 2.58 62.92
N LYS A 3 -34.80 3.50 63.78
CA LYS A 3 -34.60 4.89 63.39
C LYS A 3 -33.36 4.96 62.50
N THR A 4 -33.38 5.86 61.52
CA THR A 4 -32.23 6.09 60.62
C THR A 4 -31.68 7.49 60.82
N VAL A 5 -30.36 7.63 60.76
CA VAL A 5 -29.60 8.88 60.89
C VAL A 5 -28.84 9.13 59.59
N ASN A 6 -28.63 10.41 59.25
CA ASN A 6 -27.79 10.80 58.12
C ASN A 6 -26.41 11.19 58.62
N ILE A 7 -25.37 10.60 58.05
CA ILE A 7 -23.98 10.90 58.42
C ILE A 7 -23.17 11.30 57.19
N ASN A 8 -22.14 12.12 57.41
CA ASN A 8 -21.12 12.43 56.43
C ASN A 8 -19.83 11.70 56.82
N LEU A 9 -19.32 10.86 55.92
CA LEU A 9 -18.05 10.14 56.08
C LEU A 9 -17.18 10.45 54.86
N GLY A 10 -16.01 11.04 55.07
CA GLY A 10 -15.08 11.35 53.97
C GLY A 10 -15.67 12.26 52.88
N GLY A 11 -16.72 13.04 53.17
CA GLY A 11 -17.42 13.89 52.20
C GLY A 11 -18.64 13.25 51.53
N MET A 12 -18.95 12.00 51.83
CA MET A 12 -20.08 11.24 51.27
C MET A 12 -21.22 11.08 52.29
N PHE A 13 -22.46 11.18 51.83
CA PHE A 13 -23.65 11.07 52.69
C PHE A 13 -24.22 9.66 52.71
N PHE A 14 -24.44 9.12 53.91
CA PHE A 14 -25.02 7.79 54.12
C PHE A 14 -26.27 7.86 55.01
N HIS A 15 -27.29 7.07 54.65
CA HIS A 15 -28.43 6.76 55.51
C HIS A 15 -28.09 5.51 56.31
N ILE A 16 -28.01 5.63 57.65
CA ILE A 16 -27.55 4.54 58.53
C ILE A 16 -28.59 4.25 59.62
N ASP A 17 -28.80 2.97 59.95
CA ASP A 17 -29.61 2.55 61.10
C ASP A 17 -28.98 3.08 62.42
N GLU A 18 -29.79 3.50 63.39
CA GLU A 18 -29.35 4.00 64.70
C GLU A 18 -28.39 3.03 65.40
N ASP A 19 -28.66 1.73 65.35
CA ASP A 19 -27.78 0.71 65.97
C ASP A 19 -26.43 0.61 65.23
N ALA A 20 -26.45 0.70 63.90
CA ALA A 20 -25.27 0.70 63.05
C ALA A 20 -24.44 1.98 63.21
N TYR A 21 -25.12 3.13 63.37
CA TYR A 21 -24.51 4.42 63.65
C TYR A 21 -23.78 4.38 64.99
N LEU A 22 -24.44 3.95 66.07
CA LEU A 22 -23.82 3.84 67.38
C LEU A 22 -22.59 2.91 67.36
N LYS A 23 -22.66 1.80 66.61
CA LYS A 23 -21.52 0.87 66.45
C LYS A 23 -20.37 1.52 65.69
N LEU A 24 -20.65 2.18 64.57
CA LEU A 24 -19.64 2.85 63.76
C LEU A 24 -19.01 4.04 64.49
N THR A 25 -19.78 4.83 65.25
CA THR A 25 -19.27 5.90 66.10
C THR A 25 -18.36 5.35 67.20
N ARG A 26 -18.76 4.27 67.90
CA ARG A 26 -17.89 3.61 68.89
C ARG A 26 -16.58 3.13 68.28
N TYR A 27 -16.64 2.60 67.06
CA TYR A 27 -15.48 2.16 66.30
C TYR A 27 -14.53 3.32 65.99
N PHE A 28 -15.02 4.44 65.46
CA PHE A 28 -14.19 5.64 65.25
C PHE A 28 -13.65 6.23 66.55
N ASP A 29 -14.44 6.24 67.62
CA ASP A 29 -13.99 6.71 68.94
C ASP A 29 -12.88 5.82 69.51
N ALA A 30 -12.96 4.50 69.31
CA ALA A 30 -11.92 3.57 69.71
C ALA A 30 -10.62 3.80 68.93
N ILE A 31 -10.69 4.02 67.62
CA ILE A 31 -9.52 4.38 66.79
C ILE A 31 -8.93 5.72 67.24
N LYS A 32 -9.76 6.74 67.48
CA LYS A 32 -9.27 8.03 67.97
C LYS A 32 -8.49 7.86 69.27
N ARG A 33 -9.00 7.05 70.20
CA ARG A 33 -8.33 6.78 71.48
C ARG A 33 -7.02 6.01 71.30
N SER A 34 -6.95 5.04 70.39
CA SER A 34 -5.71 4.28 70.14
C SER A 34 -4.61 5.16 69.52
N LEU A 35 -4.99 6.17 68.73
CA LEU A 35 -4.07 7.09 68.07
C LEU A 35 -3.58 8.27 68.92
N ASN A 36 -3.98 8.39 70.20
CA ASN A 36 -3.73 9.55 71.06
C ASN A 36 -2.24 9.92 71.25
N SER A 37 -1.31 9.03 70.92
CA SER A 37 0.15 9.26 70.97
C SER A 37 0.79 9.54 69.60
N SER A 38 0.01 9.50 68.51
CA SER A 38 0.50 9.67 67.14
C SER A 38 0.45 11.13 66.66
N SER A 39 1.55 11.64 66.12
CA SER A 39 1.53 12.89 65.34
C SER A 39 0.79 12.66 64.03
N GLY A 40 -0.24 13.47 63.73
CA GLY A 40 -1.07 13.30 62.52
C GLY A 40 -2.39 12.58 62.73
N GLN A 41 -2.85 12.42 63.97
CA GLN A 41 -4.13 11.78 64.32
C GLN A 41 -5.31 12.24 63.43
N ASP A 42 -5.47 13.55 63.20
CA ASP A 42 -6.57 14.08 62.37
C ASP A 42 -6.48 13.63 60.91
N GLU A 43 -5.28 13.50 60.35
CA GLU A 43 -5.04 13.04 58.98
C GLU A 43 -5.29 11.54 58.84
N ILE A 44 -4.80 10.76 59.81
CA ILE A 44 -5.05 9.31 59.87
C ILE A 44 -6.56 9.04 59.96
N ILE A 45 -7.28 9.74 60.83
CA ILE A 45 -8.73 9.59 60.98
C ILE A 45 -9.46 9.95 59.69
N LYS A 46 -9.06 11.03 59.02
CA LYS A 46 -9.67 11.45 57.75
C LYS A 46 -9.49 10.39 56.65
N ASP A 47 -8.30 9.79 56.54
CA ASP A 47 -8.03 8.75 55.54
C ASP A 47 -8.77 7.44 55.84
N ILE A 48 -8.90 7.10 57.12
CA ILE A 48 -9.75 5.99 57.58
C ILE A 48 -11.22 6.26 57.25
N GLU A 49 -11.74 7.46 57.51
CA GLU A 49 -13.12 7.85 57.18
C GLU A 49 -13.39 7.79 55.66
N MET A 50 -12.44 8.24 54.83
CA MET A 50 -12.53 8.10 53.38
C MET A 50 -12.59 6.63 52.96
N ARG A 51 -11.72 5.77 53.49
CA ARG A 51 -11.74 4.34 53.16
C ARG A 51 -13.02 3.65 53.62
N VAL A 52 -13.51 3.98 54.82
CA VAL A 52 -14.80 3.48 55.34
C VAL A 52 -15.94 3.90 54.40
N SER A 53 -15.92 5.14 53.90
CA SER A 53 -16.93 5.63 52.96
C SER A 53 -16.91 4.86 51.62
N GLU A 54 -15.73 4.52 51.11
CA GLU A 54 -15.58 3.70 49.89
C GLU A 54 -16.15 2.30 50.08
N LEU A 55 -15.79 1.64 51.19
CA LEU A 55 -16.26 0.28 51.48
C LEU A 55 -17.78 0.25 51.70
N LEU A 56 -18.34 1.24 52.38
CA LEU A 56 -19.80 1.36 52.54
C LEU A 56 -20.49 1.59 51.19
N THR A 57 -19.90 2.39 50.30
CA THR A 57 -20.42 2.66 48.96
C THR A 57 -20.44 1.39 48.10
N GLU A 58 -19.39 0.56 48.15
CA GLU A 58 -19.33 -0.72 47.43
C GLU A 58 -20.45 -1.69 47.85
N LYS A 59 -20.93 -1.59 49.10
CA LYS A 59 -22.01 -2.42 49.64
C LYS A 59 -23.41 -1.89 49.30
N GLN A 60 -23.54 -0.65 48.84
CA GLN A 60 -24.82 -0.07 48.44
C GLN A 60 -25.33 -0.70 47.14
N LYS A 61 -26.41 -1.47 47.23
CA LYS A 61 -27.06 -2.10 46.06
C LYS A 61 -28.05 -1.16 45.34
N SER A 62 -28.40 -0.03 45.95
CA SER A 62 -29.40 0.93 45.46
C SER A 62 -29.22 2.28 46.17
N GLU A 63 -29.61 3.38 45.53
CA GLU A 63 -29.64 4.73 46.12
C GLU A 63 -30.46 4.85 47.42
N LYS A 64 -31.37 3.90 47.69
CA LYS A 64 -32.19 3.85 48.92
C LYS A 64 -31.65 2.86 49.97
N HIS A 65 -30.42 2.35 49.80
CA HIS A 65 -29.83 1.41 50.75
C HIS A 65 -29.56 2.09 52.10
N VAL A 66 -30.11 1.51 53.17
CA VAL A 66 -29.82 1.94 54.55
C VAL A 66 -28.71 1.05 55.09
N VAL A 67 -27.61 1.66 55.52
CA VAL A 67 -26.46 0.98 56.12
C VAL A 67 -26.90 0.32 57.42
N GLY A 68 -26.85 -1.01 57.47
CA GLY A 68 -27.21 -1.80 58.64
C GLY A 68 -25.99 -2.30 59.42
N LEU A 69 -26.24 -2.99 60.55
CA LEU A 69 -25.18 -3.55 61.39
C LEU A 69 -24.24 -4.50 60.62
N LYS A 70 -24.80 -5.30 59.70
CA LYS A 70 -24.03 -6.22 58.87
C LYS A 70 -23.03 -5.50 57.94
N ASP A 71 -23.44 -4.37 57.36
CA ASP A 71 -22.58 -3.58 56.48
C ASP A 71 -21.39 -3.00 57.28
N VAL A 72 -21.67 -2.48 58.49
CA VAL A 72 -20.64 -1.99 59.41
C VAL A 72 -19.70 -3.12 59.86
N ASP A 73 -20.23 -4.31 60.16
CA ASP A 73 -19.42 -5.48 60.54
C ASP A 73 -18.47 -5.91 59.43
N GLU A 74 -18.92 -5.92 58.18
CA GLU A 74 -18.07 -6.24 57.04
C GLU A 74 -16.99 -5.18 56.80
N VAL A 75 -17.29 -3.89 57.03
CA VAL A 75 -16.31 -2.81 56.94
C VAL A 75 -15.25 -2.92 58.04
N ILE A 76 -15.67 -3.15 59.29
CA ILE A 76 -14.75 -3.34 60.43
C ILE A 76 -13.86 -4.56 60.20
N ALA A 77 -14.41 -5.65 59.64
CA ALA A 77 -13.63 -6.84 59.32
C ALA A 77 -12.52 -6.59 58.28
N VAL A 78 -12.73 -5.65 57.34
CA VAL A 78 -11.72 -5.27 56.34
C VAL A 78 -10.70 -4.27 56.91
N MET A 79 -11.15 -3.32 57.71
CA MET A 79 -10.30 -2.25 58.27
C MET A 79 -9.44 -2.72 59.46
N GLY A 80 -9.90 -3.74 60.20
CA GLY A 80 -9.30 -4.26 61.44
C GLY A 80 -9.99 -3.75 62.71
N GLN A 81 -9.78 -4.41 63.86
CA GLN A 81 -10.33 -3.96 65.15
C GLN A 81 -9.37 -3.00 65.87
N PRO A 82 -9.85 -1.90 66.47
CA PRO A 82 -8.98 -0.91 67.12
C PRO A 82 -8.27 -1.45 68.37
N GLU A 83 -8.84 -2.47 69.02
CA GLU A 83 -8.32 -3.08 70.23
C GLU A 83 -7.06 -3.95 69.99
N ASP A 84 -6.76 -4.34 68.75
CA ASP A 84 -5.57 -5.12 68.40
C ASP A 84 -4.27 -4.28 68.39
N TYR A 85 -4.36 -2.97 68.67
CA TYR A 85 -3.25 -2.01 68.50
C TYR A 85 -2.82 -1.31 69.79
N ILE A 86 -3.57 -1.45 70.89
CA ILE A 86 -3.20 -0.86 72.19
C ILE A 86 -2.41 -1.90 73.01
N ILE A 87 -1.16 -2.17 72.63
CA ILE A 87 -0.15 -2.70 73.55
C ILE A 87 1.18 -2.00 73.21
N GLU A 88 1.72 -1.30 74.19
CA GLU A 88 2.99 -0.58 74.16
C GLU A 88 4.18 -1.51 73.85
N ASP A 89 5.13 -0.97 73.07
CA ASP A 89 6.55 -1.31 72.88
C ASP A 89 6.97 -2.80 72.76
N GLU A 90 7.54 -3.08 71.58
CA GLU A 90 8.38 -4.24 71.25
C GLU A 90 7.79 -5.63 71.52
N GLU A 91 7.01 -6.15 70.56
CA GLU A 91 7.23 -7.52 70.06
C GLU A 91 6.55 -7.69 68.69
N LYS A 92 7.34 -8.10 67.68
CA LYS A 92 6.82 -8.56 66.38
C LYS A 92 6.02 -9.85 66.61
N SER A 93 4.76 -9.75 67.02
CA SER A 93 3.83 -10.85 66.84
C SER A 93 3.44 -10.87 65.37
N ASN A 94 4.02 -11.82 64.62
CA ASN A 94 3.51 -12.22 63.31
C ASN A 94 2.14 -12.87 63.52
N GLN A 95 1.10 -12.06 63.76
CA GLN A 95 -0.26 -12.53 63.56
C GLN A 95 -0.45 -12.68 62.05
N SER A 96 -0.28 -13.92 61.58
CA SER A 96 -0.67 -14.33 60.24
C SER A 96 -2.18 -14.16 60.12
N PHE A 97 -2.62 -13.01 59.60
CA PHE A 97 -3.90 -12.93 58.95
C PHE A 97 -3.88 -14.00 57.85
N ASN A 98 -4.71 -15.02 58.03
CA ASN A 98 -4.89 -16.09 57.07
C ASN A 98 -5.23 -15.46 55.72
N ASN A 99 -4.25 -15.52 54.83
CA ASN A 99 -4.22 -14.89 53.53
C ASN A 99 -5.22 -15.63 52.64
N TYR A 100 -6.51 -15.27 52.72
CA TYR A 100 -7.45 -15.61 51.66
C TYR A 100 -6.94 -14.92 50.40
N GLY A 101 -6.39 -15.73 49.49
CA GLY A 101 -5.75 -15.31 48.25
C GLY A 101 -6.71 -14.74 47.22
N THR A 102 -7.37 -13.63 47.54
CA THR A 102 -7.91 -12.74 46.52
C THR A 102 -6.73 -11.98 45.92
N ARG A 103 -6.44 -12.23 44.63
CA ARG A 103 -5.45 -11.47 43.85
C ARG A 103 -5.62 -9.98 44.14
N LYS A 104 -4.62 -9.39 44.80
CA LYS A 104 -4.55 -7.96 45.10
C LYS A 104 -4.63 -7.17 43.79
N HIS A 105 -5.74 -6.49 43.56
CA HIS A 105 -5.86 -5.57 42.44
C HIS A 105 -5.06 -4.31 42.76
N LYS A 106 -3.80 -4.26 42.30
CA LYS A 106 -3.08 -2.98 42.20
C LYS A 106 -3.82 -2.09 41.21
N LYS A 107 -4.03 -0.83 41.56
CA LYS A 107 -4.53 0.18 40.63
C LYS A 107 -3.37 0.99 40.09
N LEU A 108 -3.46 1.40 38.82
CA LEU A 108 -2.43 2.20 38.18
C LEU A 108 -2.61 3.67 38.59
N TYR A 109 -1.70 4.15 39.43
CA TYR A 109 -1.56 5.56 39.78
C TYR A 109 -0.17 6.05 39.36
N ARG A 110 -0.06 7.34 39.04
CA ARG A 110 1.24 8.01 38.89
C ARG A 110 1.74 8.47 40.26
N ASP A 111 3.01 8.19 40.56
CA ASP A 111 3.67 8.58 41.82
C ASP A 111 4.47 9.86 41.59
N LYS A 112 3.95 11.02 42.01
CA LYS A 112 4.68 12.30 41.91
C LYS A 112 5.76 12.48 42.96
N GLU A 113 5.68 11.82 44.11
CA GLU A 113 6.61 12.02 45.21
C GLU A 113 7.97 11.38 44.92
N LYS A 114 7.93 10.18 44.31
CA LYS A 114 9.13 9.44 43.89
C LYS A 114 9.43 9.58 42.39
N GLY A 115 8.56 10.23 41.64
CA GLY A 115 8.67 10.41 40.18
C GLY A 115 9.34 11.71 39.76
N MET A 116 10.23 11.65 38.77
CA MET A 116 10.95 12.84 38.28
C MET A 116 10.12 13.72 37.33
N ILE A 117 9.39 13.10 36.38
CA ILE A 117 8.59 13.82 35.36
C ILE A 117 7.16 13.28 35.41
N GLY A 118 6.27 13.92 36.16
CA GLY A 118 4.84 13.54 36.18
C GLY A 118 4.51 12.17 36.76
N GLY A 119 5.49 11.43 37.31
CA GLY A 119 5.25 10.20 38.09
C GLY A 119 4.87 8.93 37.33
N VAL A 120 4.78 8.99 36.00
CA VAL A 120 4.24 7.88 35.18
C VAL A 120 5.14 6.65 35.21
N ALA A 121 6.46 6.82 35.00
CA ALA A 121 7.40 5.70 34.99
C ALA A 121 7.48 4.99 36.36
N THR A 122 7.43 5.76 37.45
CA THR A 122 7.45 5.21 38.81
C THR A 122 6.12 4.53 39.15
N GLY A 123 4.99 5.10 38.74
CA GLY A 123 3.66 4.51 38.88
C GLY A 123 3.50 3.18 38.14
N LEU A 124 3.95 3.13 36.88
CA LEU A 124 4.03 1.89 36.10
C LEU A 124 4.96 0.87 36.79
N GLY A 125 6.02 1.33 37.44
CA GLY A 125 6.92 0.47 38.20
C GLY A 125 6.23 -0.20 39.39
N HIS A 126 5.47 0.56 40.17
CA HIS A 126 4.66 0.03 41.27
C HIS A 126 3.59 -0.95 40.79
N TYR A 127 2.92 -0.63 39.68
CA TYR A 127 1.88 -1.47 39.08
C TYR A 127 2.43 -2.82 38.58
N PHE A 128 3.49 -2.79 37.76
CA PHE A 128 4.09 -4.00 37.17
C PHE A 128 5.08 -4.72 38.09
N GLY A 129 5.48 -4.11 39.21
CA GLY A 129 6.50 -4.67 40.10
C GLY A 129 7.92 -4.64 39.51
N ILE A 130 8.19 -3.71 38.59
CA ILE A 130 9.48 -3.54 37.91
C ILE A 130 10.10 -2.23 38.39
N ASP A 131 11.43 -2.17 38.55
CA ASP A 131 12.12 -0.93 38.86
C ASP A 131 11.83 0.13 37.77
N ALA A 132 11.46 1.34 38.21
CA ALA A 132 11.19 2.50 37.35
C ALA A 132 12.35 2.83 36.40
N VAL A 133 13.58 2.45 36.73
CA VAL A 133 14.75 2.58 35.84
C VAL A 133 14.54 1.81 34.53
N TRP A 134 14.04 0.59 34.57
CA TRP A 134 13.80 -0.22 33.37
C TRP A 134 12.69 0.35 32.50
N ILE A 135 11.63 0.86 33.12
CA ILE A 135 10.52 1.50 32.39
C ILE A 135 11.02 2.75 31.66
N LYS A 136 11.91 3.55 32.29
CA LYS A 136 12.55 4.70 31.63
C LYS A 136 13.41 4.27 30.42
N ILE A 137 14.16 3.16 30.54
CA ILE A 137 14.95 2.62 29.43
C ILE A 137 14.05 2.17 28.28
N ILE A 138 12.91 1.51 28.56
CA ILE A 138 11.95 1.10 27.52
C ILE A 138 11.40 2.32 26.77
N PHE A 139 10.96 3.36 27.48
CA PHE A 139 10.52 4.59 26.82
C PHE A 139 11.64 5.21 25.97
N LEU A 140 12.86 5.25 26.50
CA LEU A 140 14.04 5.76 25.79
C LEU A 140 14.32 4.97 24.51
N VAL A 141 14.24 3.64 24.55
CA VAL A 141 14.35 2.79 23.36
C VAL A 141 13.25 3.11 22.35
N PHE A 142 11.99 3.28 22.78
CA PHE A 142 10.91 3.67 21.87
C PHE A 142 11.06 5.08 21.30
N VAL A 143 11.73 6.00 22.01
CA VAL A 143 12.09 7.31 21.43
C VAL A 143 13.06 7.11 20.27
N PHE A 144 14.09 6.28 20.42
CA PHE A 144 15.15 6.11 19.42
C PHE A 144 14.81 5.15 18.29
N ALA A 145 14.24 3.98 18.59
CA ALA A 145 13.86 2.97 17.61
C ALA A 145 12.53 3.28 16.93
N GLY A 146 11.63 3.99 17.63
CA GLY A 146 10.27 4.26 17.17
C GLY A 146 10.04 5.68 16.67
N PHE A 147 11.08 6.40 16.20
CA PHE A 147 10.98 7.77 15.66
C PHE A 147 10.24 8.77 16.59
N GLY A 148 10.47 8.69 17.91
CA GLY A 148 9.84 9.59 18.88
C GLY A 148 8.50 9.12 19.44
N THR A 149 7.97 7.95 19.04
CA THR A 149 6.73 7.37 19.59
C THR A 149 6.77 7.18 21.11
N GLY A 150 7.95 6.91 21.68
CA GLY A 150 8.12 6.83 23.14
C GLY A 150 7.74 8.12 23.87
N ILE A 151 7.93 9.30 23.27
CA ILE A 151 7.56 10.60 23.85
C ILE A 151 6.04 10.75 23.87
N LEU A 152 5.39 10.45 22.74
CA LEU A 152 3.93 10.55 22.61
C LEU A 152 3.23 9.58 23.57
N ALA A 153 3.71 8.33 23.65
CA ALA A 153 3.18 7.34 24.58
C ALA A 153 3.27 7.81 26.05
N TYR A 154 4.39 8.46 26.42
CA TYR A 154 4.55 9.02 27.76
C TYR A 154 3.55 10.13 28.07
N PHE A 155 3.33 11.05 27.13
CA PHE A 155 2.34 12.14 27.30
C PHE A 155 0.91 11.61 27.41
N VAL A 156 0.55 10.63 26.60
CA VAL A 156 -0.78 9.99 26.67
C VAL A 156 -0.98 9.35 28.03
N LEU A 157 -0.02 8.57 28.50
CA LEU A 157 -0.10 7.96 29.83
C LEU A 157 -0.15 9.01 30.94
N TRP A 158 0.59 10.11 30.81
CA TRP A 158 0.58 11.19 31.80
C TRP A 158 -0.80 11.87 31.96
N ILE A 159 -1.58 11.96 30.89
CA ILE A 159 -2.95 12.50 30.89
C ILE A 159 -3.95 11.45 31.42
N VAL A 160 -3.80 10.19 31.00
CA VAL A 160 -4.77 9.12 31.31
C VAL A 160 -4.61 8.58 32.73
N THR A 161 -3.40 8.49 33.27
CA THR A 161 -3.17 7.91 34.59
C THR A 161 -3.44 8.93 35.71
N PRO A 162 -4.35 8.64 36.66
CA PRO A 162 -4.62 9.52 37.79
C PRO A 162 -3.46 9.53 38.80
N GLU A 163 -3.44 10.54 39.65
CA GLU A 163 -2.46 10.72 40.73
C GLU A 163 -2.93 10.08 42.03
N ALA A 164 -2.02 9.41 42.76
CA ALA A 164 -2.30 8.95 44.12
C ALA A 164 -2.13 10.12 45.09
N ILE A 165 -3.24 10.62 45.65
CA ILE A 165 -3.27 11.78 46.55
C ILE A 165 -3.43 11.32 48.00
N THR A 166 -4.34 10.36 48.25
CA THR A 166 -4.64 9.87 49.60
C THR A 166 -3.69 8.75 50.03
N THR A 167 -3.51 8.53 51.34
CA THR A 167 -2.70 7.41 51.84
C THR A 167 -3.27 6.08 51.37
N SER A 168 -4.60 5.96 51.33
CA SER A 168 -5.32 4.81 50.79
C SER A 168 -4.93 4.53 49.33
N GLU A 169 -4.94 5.53 48.45
CA GLU A 169 -4.54 5.38 47.05
C GLU A 169 -3.05 5.00 46.89
N LYS A 170 -2.18 5.56 47.75
CA LYS A 170 -0.75 5.21 47.78
C LYS A 170 -0.54 3.74 48.16
N LEU A 171 -1.30 3.22 49.13
CA LEU A 171 -1.28 1.82 49.53
C LEU A 171 -1.85 0.91 48.42
N GLU A 172 -2.92 1.34 47.73
CA GLU A 172 -3.47 0.62 46.57
C GLU A 172 -2.47 0.54 45.39
N MET A 173 -1.68 1.60 45.18
CA MET A 173 -0.62 1.64 44.16
C MET A 173 0.52 0.65 44.46
N THR A 174 0.96 0.56 45.72
CA THR A 174 2.04 -0.35 46.13
C THR A 174 1.57 -1.80 46.31
N GLY A 175 0.25 -2.02 46.47
CA GLY A 175 -0.36 -3.33 46.71
C GLY A 175 -0.32 -3.75 48.18
N GLU A 176 -0.21 -2.80 49.09
CA GLU A 176 -0.36 -2.98 50.53
C GLU A 176 -1.86 -2.93 50.90
N PRO A 177 -2.35 -3.76 51.84
CA PRO A 177 -3.76 -3.73 52.20
C PRO A 177 -4.09 -2.43 52.95
N VAL A 178 -5.19 -1.79 52.57
CA VAL A 178 -5.65 -0.51 53.14
C VAL A 178 -6.34 -0.78 54.50
N THR A 179 -5.54 -1.11 55.51
CA THR A 179 -5.95 -1.35 56.91
C THR A 179 -5.52 -0.17 57.79
N ILE A 180 -6.11 -0.04 58.99
CA ILE A 180 -5.75 1.02 59.95
C ILE A 180 -4.24 1.08 60.18
N SER A 181 -3.62 -0.08 60.41
CA SER A 181 -2.17 -0.20 60.68
C SER A 181 -1.28 0.31 59.55
N ASN A 182 -1.64 0.03 58.30
CA ASN A 182 -0.84 0.47 57.15
C ASN A 182 -1.08 1.95 56.85
N ILE A 183 -2.29 2.46 57.06
CA ILE A 183 -2.57 3.91 56.94
C ILE A 183 -1.79 4.66 58.01
N GLU A 184 -1.87 4.25 59.28
CA GLU A 184 -1.13 4.88 60.39
C GLU A 184 0.37 4.86 60.13
N LYS A 185 0.93 3.69 59.79
CA LYS A 185 2.36 3.56 59.47
C LYS A 185 2.78 4.50 58.34
N LYS A 186 1.99 4.57 57.27
CA LYS A 186 2.33 5.37 56.09
C LYS A 186 2.23 6.87 56.34
N VAL A 187 1.19 7.32 57.05
CA VAL A 187 1.06 8.73 57.46
C VAL A 187 2.18 9.13 58.43
N ARG A 188 2.53 8.24 59.38
CA ARG A 188 3.65 8.47 60.32
C ARG A 188 4.99 8.58 59.59
N GLU A 189 5.27 7.70 58.64
CA GLU A 189 6.46 7.78 57.77
C GLU A 189 6.49 9.11 56.98
N GLU A 190 5.35 9.57 56.47
CA GLU A 190 5.26 10.84 55.75
C GLU A 190 5.52 12.03 56.67
N ILE A 191 4.89 12.09 57.84
CA ILE A 191 5.08 13.16 58.82
C ILE A 191 6.51 13.18 59.37
N GLU A 192 7.12 12.02 59.66
CA GLU A 192 8.53 11.93 60.06
C GLU A 192 9.45 12.43 58.93
N SER A 193 9.21 12.01 57.68
CA SER A 193 10.01 12.46 56.54
C SER A 193 9.90 13.98 56.27
N LEU A 194 8.73 14.56 56.57
CA LEU A 194 8.52 16.00 56.50
C LEU A 194 9.19 16.70 57.69
N SER A 195 9.05 16.16 58.91
CA SER A 195 9.69 16.69 60.11
C SER A 195 11.21 16.73 59.97
N ASP A 196 11.82 15.68 59.42
CA ASP A 196 13.26 15.61 59.17
C ASP A 196 13.70 16.61 58.09
N LYS A 197 12.89 16.81 57.04
CA LYS A 197 13.14 17.90 56.07
C LYS A 197 13.04 19.28 56.70
N PHE A 198 12.07 19.51 57.59
CA PHE A 198 11.85 20.78 58.28
C PHE A 198 12.90 21.07 59.37
N LYS A 199 13.40 20.06 60.09
CA LYS A 199 14.48 20.22 61.07
C LYS A 199 15.84 20.61 60.45
N SER A 200 15.99 20.45 59.14
CA SER A 200 17.15 20.90 58.36
C SER A 200 16.95 22.23 57.62
N ALA A 201 15.80 22.90 57.81
CA ALA A 201 15.43 24.11 57.09
C ALA A 201 16.07 25.37 57.72
N ASP A 202 17.30 25.65 57.29
CA ASP A 202 17.92 26.98 57.36
C ASP A 202 17.16 27.91 56.39
N TYR A 203 16.28 28.77 56.92
CA TYR A 203 15.33 29.57 56.11
C TYR A 203 16.03 30.55 55.14
N ASP A 204 17.29 30.92 55.40
CA ASP A 204 18.11 31.74 54.50
C ASP A 204 18.70 30.93 53.31
N LYS A 205 18.78 29.60 53.40
CA LYS A 205 19.16 28.72 52.27
C LYS A 205 17.99 28.31 51.39
N MET A 206 16.77 28.32 51.92
CA MET A 206 15.57 27.89 51.19
C MET A 206 15.20 28.85 50.05
N GLY A 207 15.39 30.16 50.23
CA GLY A 207 15.19 31.17 49.17
C GLY A 207 16.18 31.04 47.99
N ASN A 208 17.41 30.61 48.26
CA ASN A 208 18.43 30.35 47.23
C ASN A 208 18.33 28.94 46.62
N GLN A 209 17.82 27.96 47.36
CA GLN A 209 17.64 26.58 46.85
C GLN A 209 16.39 26.41 45.98
N VAL A 210 15.30 27.13 46.23
CA VAL A 210 14.10 27.09 45.38
C VAL A 210 14.37 27.72 44.01
N LYS A 211 15.23 28.74 43.94
CA LYS A 211 15.78 29.27 42.67
C LYS A 211 16.63 28.21 41.95
N SER A 212 17.47 27.47 42.69
CA SER A 212 18.32 26.42 42.12
C SER A 212 17.58 25.13 41.75
N GLY A 213 16.43 24.82 42.35
CA GLY A 213 15.65 23.60 42.09
C GLY A 213 14.91 23.67 40.76
N ALA A 214 14.29 24.81 40.45
CA ALA A 214 13.69 25.09 39.15
C ALA A 214 14.76 25.17 38.04
N GLU A 215 15.93 25.74 38.34
CA GLU A 215 17.08 25.75 37.43
C GLU A 215 17.70 24.35 37.22
N ARG A 216 17.73 23.47 38.23
CA ARG A 216 18.24 22.08 38.12
C ARG A 216 17.33 21.15 37.33
N ILE A 217 16.01 21.31 37.43
CA ILE A 217 15.04 20.50 36.67
C ILE A 217 14.96 20.98 35.20
N SER A 218 15.02 22.30 34.96
CA SER A 218 15.07 22.87 33.61
C SER A 218 16.37 22.55 32.86
N SER A 219 17.53 22.70 33.52
CA SER A 219 18.83 22.39 32.91
C SER A 219 19.02 20.89 32.63
N SER A 220 18.69 20.01 33.59
CA SER A 220 18.91 18.57 33.41
C SER A 220 18.01 17.95 32.33
N PHE A 221 16.74 18.40 32.22
CA PHE A 221 15.84 17.91 31.18
C PHE A 221 16.18 18.52 29.81
N GLY A 222 16.50 19.82 29.76
CA GLY A 222 16.97 20.48 28.54
C GLY A 222 18.24 19.85 27.98
N ASP A 223 19.22 19.56 28.85
CA ASP A 223 20.49 18.94 28.47
C ASP A 223 20.28 17.51 27.95
N PHE A 224 19.36 16.75 28.56
CA PHE A 224 18.98 15.43 28.06
C PHE A 224 18.36 15.50 26.67
N VAL A 225 17.41 16.40 26.44
CA VAL A 225 16.76 16.60 25.13
C VAL A 225 17.78 17.04 24.08
N ILE A 226 18.65 18.00 24.40
CA ILE A 226 19.73 18.45 23.51
C ILE A 226 20.69 17.30 23.19
N THR A 227 20.98 16.42 24.16
CA THR A 227 21.84 15.24 23.96
C THR A 227 21.19 14.24 23.00
N VAL A 228 19.90 13.96 23.17
CA VAL A 228 19.12 13.11 22.25
C VAL A 228 19.11 13.70 20.83
N PHE A 229 18.84 15.00 20.68
CA PHE A 229 18.87 15.67 19.38
C PHE A 229 20.26 15.66 18.74
N LYS A 230 21.33 15.79 19.53
CA LYS A 230 22.71 15.67 19.02
C LYS A 230 23.01 14.25 18.52
N ILE A 231 22.55 13.22 19.21
CA ILE A 231 22.70 11.81 18.78
C ILE A 231 21.92 11.59 17.48
N PHE A 232 20.67 12.05 17.42
CA PHE A 232 19.84 11.97 16.22
C PHE A 232 20.44 12.72 15.04
N ALA A 233 20.91 13.96 15.24
CA ALA A 233 21.57 14.76 14.22
C ALA A 233 22.82 14.05 13.68
N LYS A 234 23.62 13.41 14.54
CA LYS A 234 24.77 12.61 14.11
C LYS A 234 24.35 11.39 13.28
N PHE A 235 23.34 10.65 13.73
CA PHE A 235 22.80 9.51 12.99
C PHE A 235 22.30 9.93 11.60
N LEU A 236 21.48 10.99 11.53
CA LEU A 236 21.01 11.57 10.28
C LEU A 236 22.19 12.01 9.40
N GLY A 237 23.23 12.57 10.00
CA GLY A 237 24.47 12.93 9.32
C GLY A 237 25.14 11.74 8.63
N VAL A 238 25.24 10.58 9.30
CA VAL A 238 25.77 9.34 8.70
C VAL A 238 24.90 8.90 7.52
N VAL A 239 23.58 8.90 7.67
CA VAL A 239 22.65 8.48 6.60
C VAL A 239 22.78 9.37 5.37
N LEU A 240 22.86 10.70 5.55
CA LEU A 240 23.05 11.66 4.45
C LEU A 240 24.39 11.48 3.74
N ILE A 241 25.47 11.14 4.47
CA ILE A 241 26.78 10.87 3.88
C ILE A 241 26.74 9.57 3.07
N MET A 242 26.17 8.49 3.63
CA MET A 242 26.09 7.20 2.94
C MET A 242 25.27 7.30 1.65
N SER A 243 24.08 7.92 1.70
CA SER A 243 23.25 8.10 0.50
C SER A 243 23.89 9.07 -0.49
N GLY A 244 24.44 10.18 0.00
CA GLY A 244 25.20 11.17 -0.75
C GLY A 244 26.31 10.57 -1.59
N ILE A 245 27.23 9.86 -0.94
CA ILE A 245 28.38 9.21 -1.58
C ILE A 245 27.92 8.10 -2.53
N SER A 246 26.94 7.28 -2.14
CA SER A 246 26.43 6.20 -2.98
C SER A 246 25.88 6.72 -4.31
N VAL A 247 25.04 7.76 -4.29
CA VAL A 247 24.50 8.38 -5.50
C VAL A 247 25.60 9.00 -6.35
N LEU A 248 26.57 9.70 -5.74
CA LEU A 248 27.69 10.28 -6.48
C LEU A 248 28.54 9.22 -7.18
N ILE A 249 28.80 8.07 -6.53
CA ILE A 249 29.52 6.95 -7.13
C ILE A 249 28.71 6.35 -8.29
N MET A 250 27.41 6.11 -8.11
CA MET A 250 26.55 5.59 -9.19
C MET A 250 26.51 6.53 -10.39
N LEU A 251 26.38 7.85 -10.16
CA LEU A 251 26.42 8.84 -11.23
C LEU A 251 27.78 8.87 -11.94
N LEU A 252 28.88 8.74 -11.20
CA LEU A 252 30.23 8.68 -11.78
C LEU A 252 30.41 7.44 -12.66
N ILE A 253 29.97 6.26 -12.18
CA ILE A 253 29.95 5.02 -12.96
C ILE A 253 29.07 5.20 -14.20
N GLY A 254 27.90 5.83 -14.07
CA GLY A 254 26.99 6.10 -15.19
C GLY A 254 27.63 6.98 -16.26
N VAL A 255 28.28 8.08 -15.89
CA VAL A 255 29.00 8.95 -16.84
C VAL A 255 30.11 8.17 -17.55
N PHE A 256 30.90 7.40 -16.82
CA PHE A 256 31.98 6.61 -17.40
C PHE A 256 31.44 5.52 -18.36
N THR A 257 30.38 4.83 -17.96
CA THR A 257 29.73 3.79 -18.77
C THR A 257 29.18 4.39 -20.08
N LEU A 258 28.44 5.50 -20.00
CA LEU A 258 27.90 6.16 -21.20
C LEU A 258 28.98 6.84 -22.06
N GLY A 259 30.11 7.22 -21.47
CA GLY A 259 31.23 7.86 -22.16
C GLY A 259 32.21 6.89 -22.84
N THR A 260 32.32 5.66 -22.33
CA THR A 260 33.21 4.62 -22.89
C THR A 260 32.68 3.97 -24.16
N ASN A 261 31.42 4.23 -24.51
CA ASN A 261 30.78 3.84 -25.79
C ASN A 261 31.51 4.36 -27.05
N ILE A 262 32.53 5.20 -26.92
CA ILE A 262 33.40 5.63 -28.03
C ILE A 262 34.45 4.55 -28.38
N PHE A 263 34.78 3.68 -27.43
CA PHE A 263 35.88 2.71 -27.57
C PHE A 263 35.44 1.24 -27.43
N ILE A 264 34.26 1.00 -26.84
CA ILE A 264 33.74 -0.34 -26.56
C ILE A 264 32.25 -0.38 -26.92
N ASP A 265 31.87 -1.27 -27.83
CA ASP A 265 30.47 -1.52 -28.19
C ASP A 265 29.81 -2.39 -27.13
N PHE A 266 28.73 -1.90 -26.52
CA PHE A 266 27.94 -2.67 -25.56
C PHE A 266 26.66 -3.20 -26.21
N PRO A 267 26.22 -4.45 -25.92
CA PRO A 267 25.02 -5.03 -26.54
C PRO A 267 23.74 -4.21 -26.36
N TRP A 268 23.62 -3.49 -25.24
CA TRP A 268 22.47 -2.64 -24.92
C TRP A 268 22.54 -1.22 -25.51
N GLN A 269 23.63 -0.85 -26.19
CA GLN A 269 23.84 0.49 -26.73
C GLN A 269 22.73 0.89 -27.72
N ASN A 270 22.40 0.00 -28.65
CA ASN A 270 21.39 0.24 -29.67
C ASN A 270 20.01 0.54 -29.05
N PHE A 271 19.68 -0.09 -27.92
CA PHE A 271 18.43 0.20 -27.19
C PHE A 271 18.42 1.60 -26.57
N ILE A 272 19.54 2.05 -25.98
CA ILE A 272 19.65 3.40 -25.44
C ILE A 272 19.64 4.44 -26.57
N GLU A 273 20.27 4.15 -27.70
CA GLU A 273 20.26 5.00 -28.90
C GLU A 273 18.88 5.06 -29.56
N ALA A 274 18.12 3.95 -29.56
CA ALA A 274 16.72 3.92 -30.02
C ALA A 274 15.87 4.89 -29.21
N GLY A 275 16.03 4.87 -27.88
CA GLY A 275 15.30 5.75 -26.96
C GLY A 275 15.75 7.20 -27.02
N ASN A 276 16.91 7.52 -27.58
CA ASN A 276 17.38 8.88 -27.77
C ASN A 276 16.88 9.41 -29.12
N PHE A 277 15.76 10.12 -29.10
CA PHE A 277 15.20 10.73 -30.30
C PHE A 277 15.97 11.98 -30.71
N THR A 278 16.73 12.61 -29.83
CA THR A 278 17.55 13.77 -30.20
C THR A 278 18.82 13.39 -30.99
N GLU A 279 19.50 14.37 -31.56
CA GLU A 279 20.83 14.20 -32.17
C GLU A 279 21.98 14.36 -31.17
N TYR A 280 21.69 14.57 -29.89
CA TYR A 280 22.72 14.74 -28.88
C TYR A 280 23.36 13.38 -28.53
N PRO A 281 24.69 13.31 -28.39
CA PRO A 281 25.35 12.09 -27.95
C PRO A 281 24.88 11.65 -26.56
N ILE A 282 24.76 10.33 -26.33
CA ILE A 282 24.23 9.79 -25.06
C ILE A 282 25.06 10.23 -23.84
N TRP A 283 26.39 10.32 -23.98
CA TRP A 283 27.27 10.76 -22.89
C TRP A 283 26.91 12.15 -22.33
N SER A 284 26.33 13.02 -23.17
CA SER A 284 25.90 14.35 -22.75
C SER A 284 24.76 14.32 -21.72
N PHE A 285 23.85 13.33 -21.83
CA PHE A 285 22.78 13.10 -20.85
C PHE A 285 23.36 12.63 -19.51
N GLY A 286 24.36 11.74 -19.55
CA GLY A 286 25.08 11.30 -18.36
C GLY A 286 25.73 12.47 -17.63
N LEU A 287 26.43 13.33 -18.37
CA LEU A 287 27.08 14.53 -17.81
C LEU A 287 26.07 15.52 -17.21
N LEU A 288 24.96 15.77 -17.90
CA LEU A 288 23.88 16.62 -17.40
C LEU A 288 23.25 16.06 -16.12
N MET A 289 22.96 14.76 -16.09
CA MET A 289 22.46 14.09 -14.89
C MET A 289 23.44 14.15 -13.73
N PHE A 290 24.75 13.99 -14.01
CA PHE A 290 25.79 14.13 -13.00
C PHE A 290 25.79 15.53 -12.35
N PHE A 291 25.66 16.60 -13.12
CA PHE A 291 25.59 17.94 -12.53
C PHE A 291 24.23 18.26 -11.90
N ALA A 292 23.13 17.90 -12.56
CA ALA A 292 21.77 18.18 -12.09
C ALA A 292 21.41 17.43 -10.79
N VAL A 293 21.86 16.19 -10.63
CA VAL A 293 21.61 15.36 -9.45
C VAL A 293 22.82 15.35 -8.50
N GLY A 294 24.04 15.25 -9.03
CA GLY A 294 25.24 15.13 -8.21
C GLY A 294 25.53 16.39 -7.37
N ILE A 295 25.28 17.59 -7.88
CA ILE A 295 25.52 18.83 -7.10
C ILE A 295 24.61 18.88 -5.84
N PRO A 296 23.28 18.67 -5.93
CA PRO A 296 22.44 18.55 -4.74
C PRO A 296 22.92 17.48 -3.74
N PHE A 297 23.26 16.28 -4.22
CA PHE A 297 23.73 15.19 -3.36
C PHE A 297 25.11 15.47 -2.74
N PHE A 298 25.97 16.22 -3.43
CA PHE A 298 27.21 16.74 -2.87
C PHE A 298 26.94 17.70 -1.70
N PHE A 299 25.98 18.63 -1.83
CA PHE A 299 25.56 19.49 -0.73
C PHE A 299 24.92 18.73 0.43
N LEU A 300 24.12 17.69 0.16
CA LEU A 300 23.58 16.79 1.20
C LEU A 300 24.69 16.04 1.94
N THR A 301 25.72 15.60 1.23
CA THR A 301 26.90 14.97 1.82
C THR A 301 27.65 15.95 2.73
N LEU A 302 27.87 17.19 2.27
CA LEU A 302 28.47 18.26 3.09
C LEU A 302 27.63 18.60 4.32
N LEU A 303 26.29 18.63 4.18
CA LEU A 303 25.37 18.81 5.29
C LEU A 303 25.52 17.67 6.31
N GLY A 304 25.60 16.43 5.84
CA GLY A 304 25.83 15.26 6.70
C GLY A 304 27.14 15.36 7.49
N PHE A 305 28.24 15.75 6.84
CA PHE A 305 29.52 16.01 7.53
C PHE A 305 29.41 17.13 8.56
N LYS A 306 28.66 18.19 8.27
CA LYS A 306 28.44 19.31 9.20
C LYS A 306 27.59 18.91 10.41
N LEU A 307 26.65 17.97 10.25
CA LEU A 307 25.89 17.41 11.36
C LEU A 307 26.76 16.53 12.27
N LEU A 308 27.73 15.79 11.72
CA LEU A 308 28.70 15.00 12.48
C LEU A 308 29.75 15.87 13.17
N SER A 309 30.23 16.90 12.48
CA SER A 309 31.26 17.82 12.94
C SER A 309 30.82 19.27 12.71
N PRO A 310 30.17 19.92 13.69
CA PRO A 310 29.68 21.30 13.56
C PRO A 310 30.78 22.33 13.29
N ASN A 311 32.02 22.02 13.68
CA ASN A 311 33.19 22.88 13.50
C ASN A 311 33.87 22.71 12.13
N LEU A 312 33.33 21.86 11.24
CA LEU A 312 33.84 21.71 9.90
C LEU A 312 33.73 23.05 9.15
N LYS A 313 34.86 23.54 8.62
CA LYS A 313 34.87 24.76 7.81
C LYS A 313 33.94 24.57 6.62
N SER A 314 33.00 25.51 6.45
CA SER A 314 32.17 25.55 5.26
C SER A 314 33.04 25.76 4.03
N ILE A 315 32.64 25.15 2.91
CA ILE A 315 33.20 25.50 1.61
C ILE A 315 33.03 27.01 1.34
N GLY A 316 33.97 27.59 0.60
CA GLY A 316 34.00 29.02 0.29
C GLY A 316 32.77 29.45 -0.51
N ASN A 317 32.33 30.70 -0.31
CA ASN A 317 31.14 31.24 -0.99
C ASN A 317 31.29 31.22 -2.52
N ILE A 318 32.49 31.47 -3.03
CA ILE A 318 32.80 31.37 -4.46
C ILE A 318 32.40 29.98 -4.99
N THR A 319 32.91 28.91 -4.37
CA THR A 319 32.60 27.53 -4.77
C THR A 319 31.10 27.23 -4.72
N LYS A 320 30.39 27.70 -3.68
CA LYS A 320 28.94 27.50 -3.55
C LYS A 320 28.18 28.11 -4.72
N TYR A 321 28.46 29.37 -5.03
CA TYR A 321 27.76 30.08 -6.09
C TYR A 321 28.16 29.56 -7.47
N THR A 322 29.42 29.14 -7.67
CA THR A 322 29.85 28.47 -8.89
C THR A 322 29.09 27.15 -9.09
N LEU A 323 28.99 26.29 -8.07
CA LEU A 323 28.23 25.04 -8.16
C LEU A 323 26.74 25.28 -8.38
N LEU A 324 26.16 26.30 -7.73
CA LEU A 324 24.76 26.68 -7.94
C LEU A 324 24.52 27.14 -9.39
N ALA A 325 25.43 27.96 -9.95
CA ALA A 325 25.33 28.41 -11.33
C ALA A 325 25.44 27.23 -12.32
N ILE A 326 26.39 26.32 -12.11
CA ILE A 326 26.54 25.10 -12.93
C ILE A 326 25.27 24.24 -12.84
N TRP A 327 24.71 24.07 -11.64
CA TRP A 327 23.49 23.30 -11.44
C TRP A 327 22.30 23.90 -12.20
N ILE A 328 22.09 25.22 -12.13
CA ILE A 328 21.02 25.92 -12.86
C ILE A 328 21.19 25.74 -14.37
N ILE A 329 22.41 25.89 -14.89
CA ILE A 329 22.70 25.70 -16.31
C ILE A 329 22.42 24.25 -16.72
N ALA A 330 22.88 23.27 -15.94
CA ALA A 330 22.65 21.85 -16.22
C ALA A 330 21.15 21.52 -16.24
N VAL A 331 20.37 22.03 -15.29
CA VAL A 331 18.91 21.85 -15.24
C VAL A 331 18.23 22.52 -16.43
N ALA A 332 18.60 23.75 -16.78
CA ALA A 332 18.03 24.46 -17.93
C ALA A 332 18.28 23.71 -19.26
N ILE A 333 19.51 23.21 -19.45
CA ILE A 333 19.85 22.39 -20.63
C ILE A 333 19.08 21.07 -20.61
N ALA A 334 19.01 20.38 -19.46
CA ALA A 334 18.26 19.14 -19.32
C ALA A 334 16.78 19.32 -19.66
N ILE A 335 16.15 20.41 -19.19
CA ILE A 335 14.76 20.76 -19.54
C ILE A 335 14.62 21.00 -21.04
N SER A 336 15.52 21.78 -21.65
CA SER A 336 15.49 22.06 -23.09
C SER A 336 15.61 20.80 -23.93
N ILE A 337 16.53 19.90 -23.57
CA ILE A 337 16.70 18.61 -24.24
C ILE A 337 15.48 17.70 -23.99
N GLY A 338 14.93 17.70 -22.77
CA GLY A 338 13.71 16.96 -22.44
C GLY A 338 12.51 17.39 -23.28
N ILE A 339 12.33 18.70 -23.47
CA ILE A 339 11.31 19.25 -24.39
C ILE A 339 11.58 18.78 -25.82
N LYS A 340 12.83 18.92 -26.30
CA LYS A 340 13.19 18.49 -27.66
C LYS A 340 12.87 17.01 -27.87
N GLN A 341 13.34 16.14 -26.97
CA GLN A 341 13.07 14.71 -26.96
C GLN A 341 11.57 14.40 -27.01
N ALA A 342 10.76 15.08 -26.20
CA ALA A 342 9.30 14.89 -26.20
C ALA A 342 8.65 15.35 -27.52
N THR A 343 9.12 16.46 -28.10
CA THR A 343 8.58 16.98 -29.37
C THR A 343 9.00 16.16 -30.60
N GLU A 344 10.05 15.33 -30.52
CA GLU A 344 10.54 14.52 -31.64
C GLU A 344 9.56 13.45 -32.16
N ILE A 345 8.48 13.19 -31.44
CA ILE A 345 7.43 12.21 -31.79
C ILE A 345 6.01 12.83 -31.82
N SER A 346 5.92 14.16 -31.93
CA SER A 346 4.66 14.90 -31.77
C SER A 346 3.74 14.91 -33.00
N TYR A 347 4.23 14.49 -34.16
CA TYR A 347 3.46 14.42 -35.40
C TYR A 347 3.59 13.05 -36.05
N ASP A 348 2.47 12.51 -36.52
CA ASP A 348 2.43 11.34 -37.39
C ASP A 348 2.49 11.77 -38.86
N GLY A 349 3.26 11.05 -39.67
CA GLY A 349 3.36 11.28 -41.10
C GLY A 349 3.35 9.95 -41.83
N LYS A 350 2.72 9.93 -43.00
CA LYS A 350 2.57 8.71 -43.79
C LYS A 350 2.90 8.89 -45.26
N THR A 351 3.27 7.79 -45.90
CA THR A 351 3.36 7.65 -47.35
C THR A 351 2.34 6.61 -47.78
N VAL A 352 1.77 6.81 -48.97
CA VAL A 352 0.73 5.95 -49.51
C VAL A 352 1.14 5.51 -50.90
N GLU A 353 1.13 4.21 -51.14
CA GLU A 353 1.44 3.60 -52.44
C GLU A 353 0.26 2.72 -52.87
N LYS A 354 -0.34 3.02 -54.03
CA LYS A 354 -1.41 2.20 -54.63
C LYS A 354 -0.84 1.24 -55.66
N LYS A 355 -1.19 -0.05 -55.58
CA LYS A 355 -0.78 -1.09 -56.54
C LYS A 355 -1.99 -1.88 -57.03
N ALA A 356 -2.21 -1.88 -58.34
CA ALA A 356 -3.28 -2.65 -58.96
C ALA A 356 -2.99 -4.16 -58.94
N ILE A 357 -4.02 -4.97 -58.75
CA ILE A 357 -3.97 -6.43 -58.91
C ILE A 357 -4.80 -6.77 -60.16
N ASN A 358 -4.12 -7.15 -61.23
CA ASN A 358 -4.76 -7.39 -62.53
C ASN A 358 -5.34 -8.80 -62.60
N ILE A 359 -6.48 -9.02 -61.93
CA ILE A 359 -7.27 -10.26 -61.99
C ILE A 359 -8.75 -9.97 -62.25
N THR A 360 -9.52 -11.00 -62.60
CA THR A 360 -10.97 -10.91 -62.74
C THR A 360 -11.67 -11.40 -61.48
N THR A 361 -12.91 -10.98 -61.24
CA THR A 361 -13.72 -11.42 -60.08
C THR A 361 -14.00 -12.92 -60.06
N LYS A 362 -13.82 -13.61 -61.20
CA LYS A 362 -13.92 -15.07 -61.31
C LYS A 362 -12.71 -15.81 -60.76
N ASP A 363 -11.56 -15.15 -60.69
CA ASP A 363 -10.33 -15.75 -60.19
C ASP A 363 -10.27 -15.58 -58.67
N THR A 364 -10.00 -16.66 -57.93
CA THR A 364 -9.77 -16.57 -56.48
C THR A 364 -8.47 -15.85 -56.21
N LEU A 365 -8.51 -14.77 -55.42
CA LEU A 365 -7.34 -14.08 -54.91
C LEU A 365 -6.83 -14.80 -53.66
N PHE A 366 -5.64 -15.40 -53.76
CA PHE A 366 -4.95 -16.04 -52.65
C PHE A 366 -4.06 -15.02 -51.96
N VAL A 367 -4.22 -14.84 -50.65
CA VAL A 367 -3.43 -13.89 -49.87
C VAL A 367 -2.74 -14.62 -48.73
N LYS A 368 -1.44 -14.37 -48.56
CA LYS A 368 -0.67 -14.92 -47.45
C LYS A 368 0.43 -13.98 -46.98
N PHE A 369 0.82 -14.14 -45.73
CA PHE A 369 2.04 -13.57 -45.21
C PHE A 369 3.23 -14.53 -45.36
N ARG A 370 4.43 -13.94 -45.45
CA ARG A 370 5.71 -14.63 -45.46
C ARG A 370 6.62 -13.97 -44.42
N TYR A 371 7.25 -14.78 -43.59
CA TYR A 371 8.35 -14.35 -42.75
C TYR A 371 9.69 -14.51 -43.46
N ASN A 372 10.71 -13.84 -42.93
CA ASN A 372 12.07 -13.99 -43.42
C ASN A 372 12.83 -15.02 -42.58
N ASP A 373 13.21 -16.16 -43.18
CA ASP A 373 13.95 -17.25 -42.53
C ASP A 373 15.27 -16.82 -41.87
N TYR A 374 15.81 -15.67 -42.28
CA TYR A 374 17.02 -15.08 -41.73
C TYR A 374 16.78 -14.37 -40.39
N PHE A 375 15.67 -13.63 -40.24
CA PHE A 375 15.38 -12.84 -39.03
C PHE A 375 14.41 -13.55 -38.07
N ALA A 376 13.45 -14.30 -38.61
CA ALA A 376 12.42 -15.02 -37.85
C ALA A 376 12.38 -16.50 -38.24
N LYS A 377 11.82 -17.34 -37.36
CA LYS A 377 11.63 -18.78 -37.58
C LYS A 377 10.17 -19.20 -37.71
N ASP A 378 9.25 -18.27 -37.47
CA ASP A 378 7.81 -18.44 -37.62
C ASP A 378 7.14 -17.09 -37.91
N LEU A 379 5.81 -17.12 -38.02
CA LEU A 379 4.94 -15.96 -38.26
C LEU A 379 4.37 -15.38 -36.95
N ASN A 380 4.77 -15.87 -35.77
CA ASN A 380 4.12 -15.53 -34.52
C ASN A 380 4.29 -14.04 -34.19
N ASN A 381 3.18 -13.36 -33.88
CA ASN A 381 3.14 -11.92 -33.61
C ASN A 381 3.06 -11.55 -32.12
N TYR A 382 3.58 -12.38 -31.20
CA TYR A 382 3.47 -12.10 -29.75
C TYR A 382 4.21 -10.84 -29.29
N HIS A 383 5.06 -10.25 -30.14
CA HIS A 383 5.80 -9.03 -29.85
C HIS A 383 5.75 -8.08 -31.06
N ARG A 384 4.76 -7.18 -31.12
CA ARG A 384 4.66 -6.05 -32.09
C ARG A 384 5.74 -4.97 -31.85
N GLU A 385 6.91 -5.37 -31.36
CA GLU A 385 8.02 -4.46 -31.09
C GLU A 385 9.00 -4.43 -32.28
N PHE A 386 10.12 -3.75 -32.10
CA PHE A 386 11.22 -3.73 -33.05
C PHE A 386 12.43 -4.46 -32.48
N GLU A 387 13.23 -5.04 -33.36
CA GLU A 387 14.49 -5.70 -33.03
C GLU A 387 15.63 -5.11 -33.86
N PHE A 388 16.83 -5.08 -33.27
CA PHE A 388 18.05 -4.77 -34.01
C PHE A 388 18.61 -6.04 -34.63
N VAL A 389 18.68 -6.05 -35.96
CA VAL A 389 19.18 -7.19 -36.74
C VAL A 389 20.34 -6.76 -37.63
N GLN A 390 21.03 -7.72 -38.24
CA GLN A 390 22.07 -7.46 -39.24
C GLN A 390 21.76 -8.17 -40.54
N ASP A 391 21.84 -7.49 -41.68
CA ASP A 391 21.70 -8.16 -42.97
C ASP A 391 22.92 -9.05 -43.31
N SER A 392 22.85 -9.74 -44.45
CA SER A 392 23.93 -10.61 -44.95
C SER A 392 25.26 -9.90 -45.22
N VAL A 393 25.29 -8.57 -45.23
CA VAL A 393 26.47 -7.72 -45.47
C VAL A 393 26.89 -7.02 -44.16
N ASN A 394 26.35 -7.44 -43.02
CA ASN A 394 26.58 -6.89 -41.68
C ASN A 394 26.11 -5.42 -41.50
N ASN A 395 25.18 -4.92 -42.32
CA ASN A 395 24.54 -3.64 -42.03
C ASN A 395 23.55 -3.82 -40.88
N GLN A 396 23.63 -2.97 -39.86
CA GLN A 396 22.63 -2.94 -38.80
C GLN A 396 21.32 -2.35 -39.31
N LEU A 397 20.22 -3.06 -39.05
CA LEU A 397 18.88 -2.70 -39.43
C LEU A 397 17.95 -2.82 -38.22
N ILE A 398 16.82 -2.15 -38.31
CA ILE A 398 15.68 -2.32 -37.42
C ILE A 398 14.67 -3.19 -38.17
N TYR A 399 14.33 -4.33 -37.57
CA TYR A 399 13.26 -5.23 -37.98
C TYR A 399 12.02 -4.95 -37.13
N SER A 400 10.84 -4.95 -37.72
CA SER A 400 9.58 -4.91 -36.99
C SER A 400 8.51 -5.67 -37.75
N ASN A 401 7.64 -6.36 -37.00
CA ASN A 401 6.45 -7.08 -37.46
C ASN A 401 5.16 -6.26 -37.22
N ASP A 402 5.27 -4.94 -36.99
CA ASP A 402 4.14 -4.01 -36.88
C ASP A 402 3.55 -3.72 -38.26
N VAL A 403 2.98 -4.78 -38.84
CA VAL A 403 2.33 -4.83 -40.14
C VAL A 403 0.89 -5.26 -39.90
N ARG A 404 -0.05 -4.64 -40.60
CA ARG A 404 -1.48 -4.95 -40.47
C ARG A 404 -2.14 -5.06 -41.83
N LEU A 405 -3.05 -6.00 -41.99
CA LEU A 405 -3.87 -6.19 -43.17
C LEU A 405 -5.29 -5.75 -42.86
N HIS A 406 -5.83 -4.88 -43.71
CA HIS A 406 -7.20 -4.42 -43.66
C HIS A 406 -7.87 -4.80 -44.98
N VAL A 407 -8.92 -5.62 -44.93
CA VAL A 407 -9.71 -5.97 -46.11
C VAL A 407 -10.90 -5.02 -46.20
N LEU A 408 -11.10 -4.40 -47.37
CA LEU A 408 -12.09 -3.34 -47.59
C LEU A 408 -12.82 -3.51 -48.92
N HIS A 409 -14.02 -2.94 -49.02
CA HIS A 409 -14.79 -2.87 -50.26
C HIS A 409 -14.26 -1.80 -51.23
N THR A 410 -14.35 -2.03 -52.53
CA THR A 410 -14.18 -1.00 -53.56
C THR A 410 -15.18 -1.09 -54.70
N ASP A 411 -15.55 0.08 -55.26
CA ASP A 411 -16.36 0.20 -56.47
C ASP A 411 -15.53 0.03 -57.77
N GLU A 412 -14.19 -0.05 -57.67
CA GLU A 412 -13.33 -0.27 -58.84
C GLU A 412 -13.53 -1.70 -59.39
N ALA A 413 -13.41 -1.89 -60.71
CA ALA A 413 -13.67 -3.20 -61.33
C ALA A 413 -12.63 -4.29 -61.01
N SER A 414 -11.49 -3.92 -60.43
CA SER A 414 -10.38 -4.84 -60.13
C SER A 414 -9.83 -4.56 -58.74
N PRO A 415 -9.40 -5.60 -58.01
CA PRO A 415 -8.83 -5.43 -56.68
C PRO A 415 -7.51 -4.66 -56.73
N TYR A 416 -7.18 -3.98 -55.64
CA TYR A 416 -5.92 -3.26 -55.50
C TYR A 416 -5.46 -3.21 -54.04
N LEU A 417 -4.17 -2.91 -53.88
CA LEU A 417 -3.57 -2.61 -52.59
C LEU A 417 -3.36 -1.12 -52.43
N GLN A 418 -3.58 -0.61 -51.23
CA GLN A 418 -3.06 0.66 -50.76
C GLN A 418 -2.17 0.37 -49.56
N ILE A 419 -0.89 0.67 -49.70
CA ILE A 419 0.13 0.43 -48.68
C ILE A 419 0.41 1.76 -48.02
N GLU A 420 0.06 1.88 -46.75
CA GLU A 420 0.38 3.03 -45.92
C GLU A 420 1.57 2.71 -45.04
N LYS A 421 2.64 3.49 -45.16
CA LYS A 421 3.78 3.42 -44.26
C LYS A 421 3.70 4.65 -43.38
N SER A 422 3.69 4.49 -42.07
CA SER A 422 3.57 5.60 -41.12
C SER A 422 4.81 5.67 -40.23
N ALA A 423 5.12 6.87 -39.72
CA ALA A 423 6.19 7.08 -38.74
C ALA A 423 5.96 8.41 -38.00
N ARG A 424 6.59 8.57 -36.82
CA ARG A 424 6.54 9.83 -36.05
C ARG A 424 7.75 10.74 -36.29
N GLY A 425 7.53 12.03 -36.07
CA GLY A 425 8.56 13.07 -36.16
C GLY A 425 8.20 14.36 -35.43
N ASN A 426 9.16 15.30 -35.41
CA ASN A 426 8.96 16.67 -34.89
C ASN A 426 8.17 17.59 -35.83
N SER A 427 7.76 17.09 -37.00
CA SER A 427 6.90 17.77 -37.96
C SER A 427 6.32 16.74 -38.93
N PHE A 428 5.19 17.05 -39.57
CA PHE A 428 4.61 16.21 -40.63
C PHE A 428 5.62 15.87 -41.74
N SER A 429 6.48 16.83 -42.12
CA SER A 429 7.50 16.63 -43.17
C SER A 429 8.56 15.62 -42.74
N ASN A 430 9.09 15.74 -41.52
CA ASN A 430 10.11 14.82 -41.02
C ASN A 430 9.54 13.44 -40.70
N ALA A 431 8.30 13.37 -40.20
CA ALA A 431 7.56 12.14 -40.00
C ALA A 431 7.37 11.39 -41.33
N LYS A 432 6.90 12.09 -42.37
CA LYS A 432 6.78 11.54 -43.73
C LYS A 432 8.12 11.06 -44.30
N LYS A 433 9.19 11.87 -44.21
CA LYS A 433 10.53 11.47 -44.65
C LYS A 433 11.03 10.20 -43.97
N ARG A 434 10.67 9.98 -42.70
CA ARG A 434 11.00 8.75 -41.97
C ARG A 434 10.18 7.57 -42.49
N ALA A 435 8.88 7.76 -42.71
CA ALA A 435 8.00 6.76 -43.33
C ALA A 435 8.48 6.32 -44.73
N GLU A 436 9.03 7.25 -45.53
CA GLU A 436 9.66 6.96 -46.83
C GLU A 436 10.87 6.01 -46.74
N LYS A 437 11.46 5.83 -45.54
CA LYS A 437 12.60 4.93 -45.30
C LYS A 437 12.20 3.56 -44.79
N ILE A 438 10.91 3.26 -44.73
CA ILE A 438 10.41 1.92 -44.41
C ILE A 438 10.50 1.04 -45.67
N ASP A 439 11.35 0.01 -45.61
CA ASP A 439 11.47 -1.02 -46.64
C ASP A 439 10.49 -2.15 -46.33
N TYR A 440 9.35 -2.13 -47.03
CA TYR A 440 8.30 -3.14 -46.96
C TYR A 440 8.13 -3.75 -48.34
N LYS A 441 8.18 -5.07 -48.43
CA LYS A 441 8.15 -5.79 -49.71
C LYS A 441 6.86 -6.58 -49.85
N ILE A 442 6.43 -6.67 -51.10
CA ILE A 442 5.29 -7.47 -51.52
C ILE A 442 5.62 -8.19 -52.81
N GLN A 443 4.89 -9.25 -53.11
CA GLN A 443 4.99 -9.96 -54.37
C GLN A 443 3.58 -10.30 -54.88
N ILE A 444 3.28 -9.84 -56.11
CA ILE A 444 2.02 -10.10 -56.80
C ILE A 444 2.33 -10.99 -58.00
N ASN A 445 1.90 -12.25 -57.95
CA ASN A 445 2.07 -13.24 -59.02
C ASN A 445 0.69 -13.68 -59.52
N GLY A 446 0.10 -12.92 -60.45
CA GLY A 446 -1.26 -13.18 -60.92
C GLY A 446 -2.27 -13.02 -59.79
N ASN A 447 -2.96 -14.10 -59.44
CA ASN A 447 -3.93 -14.16 -58.34
C ASN A 447 -3.34 -14.55 -56.98
N HIS A 448 -2.01 -14.62 -56.85
CA HIS A 448 -1.33 -14.87 -55.58
C HIS A 448 -0.67 -13.59 -55.08
N LEU A 449 -1.10 -13.12 -53.92
CA LEU A 449 -0.52 -12.01 -53.19
C LEU A 449 0.26 -12.54 -51.99
N VAL A 450 1.55 -12.24 -51.96
CA VAL A 450 2.44 -12.55 -50.83
C VAL A 450 2.91 -11.26 -50.20
N LEU A 451 2.54 -11.07 -48.93
CA LEU A 451 2.90 -9.93 -48.10
C LEU A 451 4.05 -10.35 -47.17
N ASP A 452 5.07 -9.52 -47.00
CA ASP A 452 6.04 -9.78 -45.94
C ASP A 452 5.36 -9.47 -44.59
N ASN A 453 5.62 -10.26 -43.56
CA ASN A 453 5.04 -10.04 -42.22
C ASN A 453 5.85 -9.02 -41.39
N TYR A 454 6.79 -8.34 -42.04
CA TYR A 454 7.77 -7.47 -41.43
C TYR A 454 8.17 -6.35 -42.38
N PHE A 455 8.77 -5.30 -41.83
CA PHE A 455 9.48 -4.29 -42.58
C PHE A 455 10.87 -4.05 -41.98
N LEU A 456 11.74 -3.43 -42.79
CA LEU A 456 13.10 -3.06 -42.37
C LEU A 456 13.29 -1.55 -42.45
N THR A 457 14.12 -1.00 -41.58
CA THR A 457 14.66 0.34 -41.76
C THR A 457 16.08 0.43 -41.21
N ASP A 458 16.90 1.32 -41.76
CA ASP A 458 18.26 1.56 -41.28
C ASP A 458 18.24 2.12 -39.85
N VAL A 459 19.16 1.68 -38.98
CA VAL A 459 19.27 2.14 -37.59
C VAL A 459 19.40 3.67 -37.49
N LYS A 460 20.05 4.32 -38.47
CA LYS A 460 20.16 5.79 -38.52
C LYS A 460 18.80 6.48 -38.62
N ASN A 461 17.79 5.79 -39.13
CA ASN A 461 16.43 6.29 -39.25
C ASN A 461 15.64 6.19 -37.95
N LYS A 462 16.20 5.68 -36.84
CA LYS A 462 15.65 5.57 -35.47
C LYS A 462 14.19 5.09 -35.36
N PHE A 463 13.93 4.10 -34.52
CA PHE A 463 12.55 3.68 -34.28
C PHE A 463 11.73 4.77 -33.57
N ARG A 464 10.59 5.14 -34.15
CA ARG A 464 9.64 6.17 -33.71
C ARG A 464 8.22 5.83 -34.22
N GLY A 465 7.74 4.64 -33.87
CA GLY A 465 6.42 4.17 -34.29
C GLY A 465 6.31 4.02 -35.80
N GLN A 466 7.33 3.42 -36.42
CA GLN A 466 7.21 2.97 -37.80
C GLN A 466 6.24 1.80 -37.84
N GLU A 467 5.36 1.81 -38.82
CA GLU A 467 4.31 0.82 -38.98
C GLU A 467 3.89 0.74 -40.46
N VAL A 468 3.33 -0.41 -40.85
CA VAL A 468 2.80 -0.64 -42.19
C VAL A 468 1.35 -1.14 -42.12
N ASP A 469 0.44 -0.36 -42.67
CA ASP A 469 -0.94 -0.78 -42.92
C ASP A 469 -1.11 -1.13 -44.40
N VAL A 470 -1.58 -2.35 -44.66
CA VAL A 470 -1.88 -2.85 -46.00
C VAL A 470 -3.39 -2.92 -46.14
N TYR A 471 -3.96 -2.03 -46.94
CA TYR A 471 -5.37 -2.05 -47.27
C TYR A 471 -5.60 -2.81 -48.58
N LEU A 472 -6.23 -3.99 -48.49
CA LEU A 472 -6.65 -4.79 -49.63
C LEU A 472 -8.09 -4.47 -49.99
N TYR A 473 -8.26 -3.78 -51.11
CA TYR A 473 -9.57 -3.40 -51.62
C TYR A 473 -10.07 -4.44 -52.61
N LEU A 474 -11.24 -5.01 -52.33
CA LEU A 474 -11.88 -6.08 -53.10
C LEU A 474 -13.21 -5.61 -53.71
N PRO A 475 -13.44 -5.85 -55.01
CA PRO A 475 -14.70 -5.51 -55.65
C PRO A 475 -15.80 -6.54 -55.43
N GLU A 476 -17.04 -6.13 -55.67
CA GLU A 476 -18.21 -7.00 -55.61
C GLU A 476 -18.02 -8.31 -56.41
N GLY A 477 -18.35 -9.44 -55.77
CA GLY A 477 -18.25 -10.78 -56.36
C GLY A 477 -16.84 -11.36 -56.41
N GLN A 478 -15.80 -10.66 -55.92
CA GLN A 478 -14.44 -11.17 -55.88
C GLN A 478 -14.34 -12.37 -54.94
N LEU A 479 -13.79 -13.48 -55.44
CA LEU A 479 -13.40 -14.62 -54.63
C LEU A 479 -12.08 -14.33 -53.90
N PHE A 480 -12.06 -14.57 -52.59
CA PHE A 480 -10.94 -14.29 -51.70
C PHE A 480 -10.61 -15.53 -50.87
N LYS A 481 -9.33 -15.87 -50.76
CA LYS A 481 -8.87 -17.00 -49.96
C LYS A 481 -7.68 -16.58 -49.09
N PRO A 482 -7.92 -16.30 -47.79
CA PRO A 482 -6.85 -16.03 -46.84
C PRO A 482 -6.12 -17.33 -46.48
N ASP A 483 -4.80 -17.25 -46.38
CA ASP A 483 -3.98 -18.30 -45.76
C ASP A 483 -4.00 -18.16 -44.23
N ALA A 484 -3.72 -19.25 -43.50
CA ALA A 484 -3.65 -19.24 -42.03
C ALA A 484 -2.66 -18.19 -41.49
N SER A 485 -1.63 -17.83 -42.27
CA SER A 485 -0.68 -16.77 -41.93
C SER A 485 -1.30 -15.38 -41.76
N ILE A 486 -2.54 -15.14 -42.17
CA ILE A 486 -3.22 -13.84 -42.01
C ILE A 486 -3.75 -13.65 -40.59
N GLN A 487 -4.01 -14.73 -39.83
CA GLN A 487 -4.67 -14.67 -38.52
C GLN A 487 -4.06 -13.64 -37.56
N ASP A 488 -2.73 -13.56 -37.50
CA ASP A 488 -2.01 -12.68 -36.57
C ASP A 488 -1.85 -11.23 -37.06
N TYR A 489 -2.27 -10.96 -38.30
CA TYR A 489 -2.03 -9.71 -39.03
C TYR A 489 -3.31 -9.03 -39.54
N ASP A 490 -4.44 -9.72 -39.50
CA ASP A 490 -5.75 -9.14 -39.82
C ASP A 490 -6.14 -8.10 -38.76
N ASP A 491 -6.48 -6.90 -39.22
CA ASP A 491 -6.99 -5.78 -38.42
C ASP A 491 -8.24 -5.19 -39.11
N SER A 492 -8.91 -6.01 -39.94
CA SER A 492 -10.13 -5.67 -40.65
C SER A 492 -11.30 -5.43 -39.70
N GLU A 493 -12.26 -4.61 -40.11
CA GLU A 493 -13.52 -4.47 -39.37
C GLU A 493 -14.41 -5.69 -39.61
N ASP A 494 -14.77 -6.40 -38.54
CA ASP A 494 -15.60 -7.62 -38.58
C ASP A 494 -16.95 -7.42 -39.30
N ASP A 495 -17.48 -6.19 -39.31
CA ASP A 495 -18.71 -5.82 -40.02
C ASP A 495 -18.60 -6.06 -41.54
N PHE A 496 -17.40 -5.85 -42.11
CA PHE A 496 -17.13 -6.09 -43.53
C PHE A 496 -16.46 -7.44 -43.75
N PHE A 497 -15.44 -7.79 -42.97
CA PHE A 497 -14.70 -9.03 -43.12
C PHE A 497 -14.32 -9.58 -41.75
N ASN A 498 -14.98 -10.68 -41.38
CA ASN A 498 -14.67 -11.47 -40.20
C ASN A 498 -13.91 -12.74 -40.63
N LEU A 499 -12.68 -12.91 -40.14
CA LEU A 499 -11.82 -14.03 -40.48
C LEU A 499 -12.08 -15.23 -39.55
N HIS A 500 -12.66 -16.30 -40.10
CA HIS A 500 -12.81 -17.58 -39.42
C HIS A 500 -11.49 -18.36 -39.42
N PHE A 501 -10.99 -18.69 -38.22
CA PHE A 501 -9.66 -19.31 -38.00
C PHE A 501 -9.71 -20.81 -37.71
N SER A 502 -10.89 -21.41 -37.58
CA SER A 502 -11.07 -22.84 -37.25
C SER A 502 -10.75 -23.79 -38.43
N GLY A 503 -10.63 -23.25 -39.66
CA GLY A 503 -10.48 -24.05 -40.86
C GLY A 503 -9.91 -23.27 -42.05
N ASN A 504 -9.95 -23.92 -43.22
CA ASN A 504 -9.49 -23.34 -44.48
C ASN A 504 -10.68 -22.96 -45.34
N TYR A 505 -11.06 -21.69 -45.23
CA TYR A 505 -12.29 -21.17 -45.80
C TYR A 505 -12.07 -20.32 -47.04
N ASN A 506 -13.05 -20.34 -47.93
CA ASN A 506 -13.13 -19.50 -49.11
C ASN A 506 -14.19 -18.44 -48.87
N TYR A 507 -13.93 -17.24 -49.35
CA TYR A 507 -14.76 -16.09 -49.11
C TYR A 507 -15.15 -15.44 -50.43
N LYS A 508 -16.24 -14.68 -50.40
CA LYS A 508 -16.71 -13.90 -51.53
C LYS A 508 -17.28 -12.57 -51.08
N VAL A 509 -16.93 -11.50 -51.78
CA VAL A 509 -17.54 -10.18 -51.53
C VAL A 509 -18.98 -10.19 -52.02
N GLU A 510 -19.94 -9.93 -51.12
CA GLU A 510 -21.36 -9.83 -51.44
C GLU A 510 -22.00 -8.61 -50.77
N GLY A 511 -22.27 -7.59 -51.58
CA GLY A 511 -22.82 -6.31 -51.13
C GLY A 511 -21.89 -5.60 -50.17
N SER A 512 -22.34 -5.43 -48.92
CA SER A 512 -21.60 -4.67 -47.90
C SER A 512 -20.79 -5.56 -46.95
N LYS A 513 -20.63 -6.85 -47.24
CA LYS A 513 -19.84 -7.78 -46.41
C LYS A 513 -19.19 -8.88 -47.24
N ILE A 514 -18.17 -9.50 -46.69
CA ILE A 514 -17.55 -10.70 -47.23
C ILE A 514 -18.23 -11.92 -46.60
N LYS A 515 -18.75 -12.80 -47.44
CA LYS A 515 -19.39 -14.06 -47.04
C LYS A 515 -18.40 -15.20 -47.06
N CYS A 516 -18.38 -16.01 -46.01
CA CYS A 516 -17.71 -17.29 -45.99
C CYS A 516 -18.54 -18.35 -46.71
N LEU A 517 -17.96 -18.95 -47.75
CA LEU A 517 -18.64 -19.90 -48.65
C LEU A 517 -18.67 -21.33 -48.12
N ASN A 518 -17.85 -21.68 -47.13
CA ASN A 518 -17.73 -23.06 -46.64
C ASN A 518 -17.39 -23.11 -45.15
N CYS A 519 -17.79 -22.09 -44.39
CA CYS A 519 -17.70 -22.10 -42.94
C CYS A 519 -18.85 -22.95 -42.35
N PRO A 520 -18.63 -23.59 -41.19
CA PRO A 520 -19.70 -24.27 -40.45
C PRO A 520 -20.84 -23.31 -40.08
N ALA A 521 -22.08 -23.80 -40.08
CA ALA A 521 -23.25 -22.99 -39.71
C ALA A 521 -23.23 -22.51 -38.26
N ASP A 522 -22.51 -23.20 -37.37
CA ASP A 522 -22.30 -22.82 -35.97
C ASP A 522 -21.28 -21.69 -35.78
N GLU A 523 -20.62 -21.24 -36.85
CA GLU A 523 -19.69 -20.10 -36.84
C GLU A 523 -20.32 -18.81 -37.41
N ASP A 524 -21.66 -18.71 -37.50
CA ASP A 524 -22.37 -17.54 -38.06
C ASP A 524 -22.67 -16.42 -37.05
N ASP A 525 -21.75 -16.13 -36.12
CA ASP A 525 -21.94 -15.09 -35.11
C ASP A 525 -22.07 -13.68 -35.72
N HIS A 526 -21.61 -13.48 -36.97
CA HIS A 526 -21.59 -12.20 -37.69
C HIS A 526 -22.52 -12.15 -38.92
N GLU A 527 -23.42 -13.13 -39.06
CA GLU A 527 -24.30 -13.28 -40.23
C GLU A 527 -23.51 -13.22 -41.55
N ASP A 528 -22.37 -13.90 -41.60
CA ASP A 528 -21.36 -13.89 -42.65
C ASP A 528 -21.13 -15.28 -43.28
N VAL A 529 -21.82 -16.33 -42.84
CA VAL A 529 -21.82 -17.65 -43.48
C VAL A 529 -22.82 -17.68 -44.66
N ASP A 530 -22.44 -18.34 -45.76
CA ASP A 530 -23.33 -18.62 -46.90
C ASP A 530 -23.94 -20.01 -46.79
N TYR A 531 -25.24 -20.03 -46.45
CA TYR A 531 -26.05 -21.24 -46.33
C TYR A 531 -26.40 -21.91 -47.67
N ASN A 532 -26.02 -21.32 -48.82
CA ASN A 532 -26.30 -21.88 -50.14
C ASN A 532 -25.16 -22.74 -50.71
N SER A 533 -24.08 -22.98 -49.96
CA SER A 533 -23.08 -23.97 -50.38
C SER A 533 -23.64 -25.38 -50.18
N ASP A 534 -23.75 -26.12 -51.27
CA ASP A 534 -24.26 -27.49 -51.32
C ASP A 534 -23.33 -28.48 -50.56
N GLU A 535 -23.24 -28.40 -49.24
CA GLU A 535 -22.74 -29.48 -48.34
C GLU A 535 -22.85 -29.05 -46.86
N ASP A 536 -24.06 -29.02 -46.30
CA ASP A 536 -24.41 -29.75 -45.06
C ASP A 536 -25.92 -29.58 -44.77
N ASN A 537 -26.71 -30.62 -45.03
CA ASN A 537 -28.08 -30.68 -44.52
C ASN A 537 -28.05 -31.17 -43.06
N THR A 538 -27.49 -30.35 -42.17
CA THR A 538 -27.83 -30.43 -40.75
C THR A 538 -29.17 -29.71 -40.57
N ILE A 539 -30.25 -30.47 -40.73
CA ILE A 539 -31.62 -30.04 -40.45
C ILE A 539 -31.71 -29.76 -38.95
N ASP A 540 -31.44 -28.52 -38.55
CA ASP A 540 -31.80 -28.01 -37.24
C ASP A 540 -33.08 -27.18 -37.38
N ASN A 541 -34.22 -27.88 -37.46
CA ASN A 541 -35.54 -27.29 -37.26
C ASN A 541 -36.54 -28.37 -36.89
N ASP A 542 -36.67 -28.55 -35.57
CA ASP A 542 -37.66 -29.39 -34.92
C ASP A 542 -39.08 -28.83 -35.15
N THR A 543 -39.70 -29.22 -36.26
CA THR A 543 -41.17 -29.20 -36.40
C THR A 543 -41.65 -30.43 -37.16
N VAL A 544 -42.05 -31.46 -36.41
CA VAL A 544 -42.72 -32.67 -36.93
C VAL A 544 -43.95 -32.27 -37.77
N LYS A 545 -43.91 -32.58 -39.08
CA LYS A 545 -45.09 -32.56 -39.96
C LYS A 545 -45.98 -33.76 -39.63
N GLU A 546 -47.30 -33.53 -39.62
CA GLU A 546 -48.36 -34.52 -39.39
C GLU A 546 -48.09 -35.86 -40.10
N VAL A 547 -48.09 -36.96 -39.34
CA VAL A 547 -48.00 -38.31 -39.90
C VAL A 547 -49.41 -38.89 -39.98
N SER A 548 -49.93 -39.10 -41.19
CA SER A 548 -51.14 -39.88 -41.44
C SER A 548 -50.77 -41.28 -41.91
N ILE A 549 -51.30 -42.31 -41.23
CA ILE A 549 -51.14 -43.71 -41.66
C ILE A 549 -52.48 -44.20 -42.22
N LYS A 550 -52.45 -44.63 -43.49
CA LYS A 550 -53.57 -45.27 -44.17
C LYS A 550 -53.26 -46.75 -44.38
N ILE A 551 -54.15 -47.62 -43.92
CA ILE A 551 -54.12 -49.05 -44.24
C ILE A 551 -55.38 -49.36 -45.05
N ASN A 552 -55.22 -49.94 -46.24
CA ASN A 552 -56.30 -50.22 -47.21
C ASN A 552 -57.13 -48.99 -47.59
N GLY A 553 -56.49 -47.82 -47.76
CA GLY A 553 -57.14 -46.61 -48.24
C GLY A 553 -58.00 -45.86 -47.22
N LYS A 554 -58.10 -46.33 -45.98
CA LYS A 554 -58.76 -45.62 -44.86
C LYS A 554 -57.74 -45.12 -43.84
N GLU A 555 -57.89 -43.87 -43.43
CA GLU A 555 -57.05 -43.18 -42.45
C GLU A 555 -57.42 -43.66 -41.04
N VAL A 556 -56.44 -44.16 -40.27
CA VAL A 556 -56.71 -44.90 -39.02
C VAL A 556 -56.26 -44.14 -37.76
N LEU A 557 -55.41 -43.13 -37.86
CA LEU A 557 -54.97 -42.29 -36.73
C LEU A 557 -54.75 -40.83 -37.16
N ASN A 558 -55.34 -39.90 -36.41
CA ASN A 558 -55.03 -38.47 -36.48
C ASN A 558 -54.56 -38.01 -35.08
N GLY A 559 -53.25 -37.96 -34.88
CA GLY A 559 -52.64 -37.64 -33.60
C GLY A 559 -52.29 -36.15 -33.49
N LYS A 560 -52.88 -35.44 -32.52
CA LYS A 560 -52.49 -34.06 -32.19
C LYS A 560 -51.07 -34.00 -31.58
N LYS A 561 -50.38 -32.88 -31.85
CA LYS A 561 -49.06 -32.51 -31.30
C LYS A 561 -48.94 -32.87 -29.82
N THR A 562 -47.95 -33.70 -29.49
CA THR A 562 -47.50 -33.86 -28.11
C THR A 562 -45.98 -33.95 -28.06
N ASN A 563 -45.38 -33.23 -27.11
CA ASN A 563 -43.94 -33.31 -26.86
C ASN A 563 -43.62 -34.61 -26.10
N GLY A 564 -42.51 -35.25 -26.45
CA GLY A 564 -41.99 -36.46 -25.80
C GLY A 564 -41.00 -37.19 -26.70
N LYS A 565 -39.95 -37.80 -26.10
CA LYS A 565 -38.88 -38.48 -26.85
C LYS A 565 -39.33 -39.89 -27.26
N LEU A 566 -39.22 -40.22 -28.54
CA LEU A 566 -39.54 -41.53 -29.08
C LEU A 566 -38.31 -42.44 -29.02
N THR A 567 -38.49 -43.71 -28.64
CA THR A 567 -37.43 -44.72 -28.68
C THR A 567 -37.95 -46.00 -29.33
N THR A 568 -37.08 -46.74 -30.00
CA THR A 568 -37.44 -47.97 -30.70
C THR A 568 -37.09 -49.18 -29.84
N ASP A 569 -38.07 -50.07 -29.65
CA ASP A 569 -37.84 -51.30 -28.92
C ASP A 569 -37.03 -52.31 -29.74
N LYS A 570 -36.67 -53.43 -29.10
CA LYS A 570 -35.81 -54.47 -29.67
C LYS A 570 -36.43 -55.20 -30.88
N ASN A 571 -37.71 -54.97 -31.15
CA ASN A 571 -38.46 -55.54 -32.27
C ASN A 571 -38.78 -54.49 -33.35
N GLY A 572 -38.23 -53.27 -33.24
CA GLY A 572 -38.41 -52.22 -34.25
C GLY A 572 -39.69 -51.40 -34.08
N VAL A 573 -40.41 -51.54 -32.95
CA VAL A 573 -41.65 -50.78 -32.71
C VAL A 573 -41.32 -49.51 -31.93
N ILE A 574 -41.74 -48.36 -32.45
CA ILE A 574 -41.53 -47.05 -31.83
C ILE A 574 -42.52 -46.88 -30.68
N ILE A 575 -42.01 -46.69 -29.46
CA ILE A 575 -42.81 -46.41 -28.27
C ILE A 575 -42.48 -45.03 -27.70
N LYS A 576 -43.51 -44.33 -27.24
CA LYS A 576 -43.38 -43.04 -26.55
C LYS A 576 -43.11 -43.28 -25.06
N ILE A 577 -42.03 -42.69 -24.55
CA ILE A 577 -41.75 -42.62 -23.11
C ILE A 577 -42.08 -41.19 -22.67
N ASN A 578 -42.91 -41.06 -21.63
CA ASN A 578 -43.22 -39.76 -21.02
C ASN A 578 -42.10 -39.31 -20.08
#